data_AF-G0WPL2-F1
#
_entry.id   AF-G0WPL2-F1
#
_cell.length_a   1.000
_cell.length_b   1.000
_cell.length_c   1.000
_cell.angle_alpha   90.00
_cell.angle_beta   90.00
_cell.angle_gamma   90.00
#
_symmetry.space_group_name_H-M   'P 1'
#
loop_
_entity.id
_entity.type
_entity.pdbx_description
1 polymer ?
#
loop_
_entity_poly.entity_id
_entity_poly.type
_entity_poly.pdbx_seq_one_letter_code
_entity_poly.pdbx_strand_id
1 'polypeptide(L)'
;MEASLPRIVNPAAIGKPRDYDHLLGTMKDLHLSLQVGTSRHAIKRRREAYGLPPYTVAQAIAPHTHLLGVISDRSVAARCGVSPHMVKAYRESQKILPVFRPKPRQQSLPLGHPLRAYKPLFGFVSDQEIARVSDVPLDAVQQARESLGFEPVAPLLQPIEIAPLQDFHGPLLG
;
A
#
# COMPACT_ATOMS: atom_id res chain seq x y z
N MET A 1 -3.58 17.75 30.79
CA MET A 1 -2.60 16.73 31.21
C MET A 1 -2.93 16.38 32.65
N GLU A 2 -3.96 15.57 32.87
CA GLU A 2 -4.30 15.08 34.21
C GLU A 2 -3.24 14.06 34.62
N ALA A 3 -2.39 14.45 35.57
CA ALA A 3 -1.57 13.50 36.29
C ALA A 3 -2.52 12.57 37.06
N SER A 4 -2.77 11.38 36.51
CA SER A 4 -3.52 10.33 37.19
C SER A 4 -2.85 10.08 38.54
N LEU A 5 -3.54 10.43 39.63
CA LEU A 5 -3.09 10.17 41.00
C LEU A 5 -2.63 8.71 41.11
N PRO A 6 -1.52 8.41 41.80
CA PRO A 6 -1.10 7.03 42.00
C PRO A 6 -2.24 6.31 42.72
N ARG A 7 -2.82 5.30 42.06
CA ARG A 7 -3.81 4.43 42.68
C ARG A 7 -3.18 3.82 43.92
N ILE A 8 -3.76 4.07 45.08
CA ILE A 8 -3.31 3.50 46.34
C ILE A 8 -3.38 1.97 46.21
N VAL A 9 -2.22 1.34 46.26
CA VAL A 9 -2.05 -0.09 46.06
C VAL A 9 -2.13 -0.77 47.42
N ASN A 10 -3.10 -1.66 47.64
CA ASN A 10 -3.21 -2.41 48.88
C ASN A 10 -2.19 -3.57 48.88
N PRO A 11 -1.11 -3.53 49.68
CA PRO A 11 -0.04 -4.53 49.61
C PRO A 11 -0.53 -5.95 49.98
N ALA A 12 -1.56 -6.06 50.84
CA ALA A 12 -2.19 -7.33 51.19
C ALA A 12 -2.88 -8.02 49.99
N ALA A 13 -3.29 -7.27 48.97
CA ALA A 13 -4.00 -7.80 47.80
C ALA A 13 -3.06 -8.40 46.73
N ILE A 14 -1.76 -8.06 46.77
CA ILE A 14 -0.75 -8.50 45.79
C ILE A 14 -0.30 -9.95 46.05
N GLY A 15 -0.19 -10.32 47.34
CA GLY A 15 0.31 -11.62 47.77
C GLY A 15 1.80 -11.82 47.48
N LYS A 16 2.25 -13.08 47.37
CA LYS A 16 3.64 -13.42 47.05
C LYS A 16 4.01 -12.96 45.63
N PRO A 17 5.24 -12.46 45.39
CA PRO A 17 5.72 -12.12 44.05
C PRO A 17 5.75 -13.35 43.15
N ARG A 18 5.53 -13.12 41.85
CA ARG A 18 5.57 -14.14 40.80
C ARG A 18 6.55 -13.73 39.72
N ASP A 19 7.10 -14.71 39.04
CA ASP A 19 8.19 -14.52 38.08
C ASP A 19 7.81 -13.58 36.92
N TYR A 20 6.53 -13.48 36.58
CA TYR A 20 6.02 -12.66 35.47
C TYR A 20 5.55 -11.25 35.90
N ASP A 21 5.71 -10.84 37.16
CA ASP A 21 5.22 -9.54 37.63
C ASP A 21 5.87 -8.37 36.91
N HIS A 22 7.14 -8.52 36.49
CA HIS A 22 7.86 -7.53 35.69
C HIS A 22 7.31 -7.35 34.26
N LEU A 23 6.48 -8.29 33.79
CA LEU A 23 5.84 -8.23 32.46
C LEU A 23 4.42 -7.65 32.51
N LEU A 24 3.89 -7.34 33.71
CA LEU A 24 2.58 -6.71 33.83
C LEU A 24 2.63 -5.30 33.22
N GLY A 25 1.71 -5.03 32.30
CA GLY A 25 1.62 -3.72 31.63
C GLY A 25 2.63 -3.49 30.50
N THR A 26 3.56 -4.42 30.23
CA THR A 26 4.48 -4.33 29.08
C THR A 26 3.90 -4.95 27.81
N MET A 27 2.95 -5.88 27.95
CA MET A 27 2.26 -6.55 26.86
C MET A 27 0.78 -6.82 27.23
N LYS A 28 -0.01 -7.31 26.26
CA LYS A 28 -1.41 -7.66 26.50
C LYS A 28 -1.53 -8.80 27.52
N ASP A 29 -2.46 -8.64 28.47
CA ASP A 29 -2.78 -9.66 29.49
C ASP A 29 -3.05 -11.05 28.87
N LEU A 30 -3.64 -11.09 27.67
CA LEU A 30 -3.87 -12.34 26.92
C LEU A 30 -2.56 -13.03 26.50
N HIS A 31 -1.61 -12.29 25.93
CA HIS A 31 -0.34 -12.87 25.50
C HIS A 31 0.49 -13.34 26.70
N LEU A 32 0.52 -12.54 27.77
CA LEU A 32 1.18 -12.92 29.01
C LEU A 32 0.53 -14.18 29.63
N SER A 33 -0.80 -14.33 29.53
CA SER A 33 -1.51 -15.52 30.02
C SER A 33 -1.12 -16.80 29.30
N LEU A 34 -0.94 -16.71 27.98
CA LEU A 34 -0.50 -17.82 27.15
C LEU A 34 0.96 -18.19 27.42
N GLN A 35 1.83 -17.18 27.61
CA GLN A 35 3.25 -17.41 27.88
C GLN A 35 3.51 -18.04 29.26
N VAL A 36 2.73 -17.65 30.28
CA VAL A 36 2.87 -18.14 31.66
C VAL A 36 2.05 -19.42 31.90
N GLY A 37 1.06 -19.72 31.06
CA GLY A 37 0.14 -20.84 31.26
C GLY A 37 -0.90 -20.60 32.36
N THR A 38 -1.36 -19.35 32.51
CA THR A 38 -2.37 -18.97 33.51
C THR A 38 -3.62 -18.36 32.86
N SER A 39 -4.67 -18.16 33.65
CA SER A 39 -5.88 -17.49 33.13
C SER A 39 -5.64 -15.99 32.95
N ARG A 40 -6.13 -15.43 31.83
CA ARG A 40 -6.18 -13.98 31.56
C ARG A 40 -6.76 -13.18 32.74
N HIS A 41 -7.79 -13.71 33.41
CA HIS A 41 -8.41 -13.03 34.55
C HIS A 41 -7.49 -12.97 35.79
N ALA A 42 -6.61 -13.97 35.97
CA ALA A 42 -5.64 -13.95 37.06
C ALA A 42 -4.60 -12.84 36.83
N ILE A 43 -4.09 -12.71 35.60
CA ILE A 43 -3.16 -11.63 35.23
C ILE A 43 -3.83 -10.27 35.32
N LYS A 44 -5.07 -10.13 34.82
CA LYS A 44 -5.83 -8.88 34.95
C LYS A 44 -5.98 -8.44 36.40
N ARG A 45 -6.42 -9.34 37.29
CA ARG A 45 -6.54 -9.05 38.73
C ARG A 45 -5.20 -8.67 39.34
N ARG A 46 -4.12 -9.35 38.95
CA ARG A 46 -2.79 -9.07 39.45
C ARG A 46 -2.29 -7.70 38.97
N ARG A 47 -2.46 -7.37 37.68
CA ARG A 47 -2.18 -6.04 37.11
C ARG A 47 -2.94 -4.93 37.84
N GLU A 48 -4.23 -5.15 38.10
CA GLU A 48 -5.09 -4.22 38.84
C GLU A 48 -4.68 -4.09 40.31
N ALA A 49 -4.23 -5.19 40.94
CA ALA A 49 -3.71 -5.19 42.29
C ALA A 49 -2.38 -4.43 42.43
N TYR A 50 -1.61 -4.27 41.35
CA TYR A 50 -0.45 -3.37 41.28
C TYR A 50 -0.81 -1.94 40.83
N GLY A 51 -2.09 -1.67 40.56
CA GLY A 51 -2.55 -0.36 40.07
C GLY A 51 -2.11 -0.04 38.63
N LEU A 52 -1.61 -1.03 37.87
CA LEU A 52 -1.05 -0.81 36.54
C LEU A 52 -2.15 -0.63 35.47
N PRO A 53 -2.02 0.33 34.55
CA PRO A 53 -2.97 0.52 33.46
C PRO A 53 -2.92 -0.64 32.45
N PRO A 54 -3.99 -0.86 31.67
CA PRO A 54 -3.99 -1.89 30.64
C PRO A 54 -3.05 -1.50 29.49
N TYR A 55 -2.42 -2.50 28.88
CA TYR A 55 -1.56 -2.28 27.72
C TYR A 55 -2.35 -1.74 26.54
N THR A 56 -2.00 -0.54 26.08
CA THR A 56 -2.75 0.16 25.02
C THR A 56 -2.11 -0.02 23.65
N VAL A 57 -2.91 0.18 22.60
CA VAL A 57 -2.41 0.17 21.22
C VAL A 57 -1.39 1.28 20.97
N ALA A 58 -1.55 2.44 21.61
CA ALA A 58 -0.59 3.52 21.54
C ALA A 58 0.80 3.09 22.06
N GLN A 59 0.85 2.33 23.17
CA GLN A 59 2.10 1.79 23.70
C GLN A 59 2.76 0.77 22.76
N ALA A 60 1.97 -0.03 22.03
CA ALA A 60 2.50 -0.95 21.03
C ALA A 60 3.08 -0.24 19.80
N ILE A 61 2.49 0.89 19.41
CA ILE A 61 2.91 1.65 18.22
C ILE A 61 4.04 2.64 18.54
N ALA A 62 4.14 3.12 19.79
CA ALA A 62 5.12 4.13 20.21
C ALA A 62 6.59 3.83 19.78
N PRO A 63 7.10 2.59 19.85
CA PRO A 63 8.47 2.27 19.37
C PRO A 63 8.64 2.40 17.85
N HIS A 64 7.54 2.30 17.10
CA HIS A 64 7.50 2.25 15.64
C HIS A 64 6.99 3.56 15.02
N THR A 65 6.94 4.65 15.78
CA THR A 65 6.49 5.97 15.31
C THR A 65 7.28 6.48 14.11
N HIS A 66 8.59 6.22 14.08
CA HIS A 66 9.49 6.56 12.97
C HIS A 66 9.13 5.89 11.63
N LEU A 67 8.32 4.82 11.65
CA LEU A 67 7.88 4.11 10.44
C LEU A 67 6.56 4.66 9.87
N LEU A 68 5.81 5.42 10.66
CA LEU A 68 4.53 5.99 10.24
C LEU A 68 4.75 7.04 9.15
N GLY A 69 4.06 6.89 8.02
CA GLY A 69 4.24 7.79 6.87
C GLY A 69 5.43 7.46 5.96
N VAL A 70 6.30 6.53 6.38
CA VAL A 70 7.41 6.00 5.56
C VAL A 70 7.01 4.69 4.87
N ILE A 71 6.45 3.76 5.63
CA ILE A 71 5.96 2.47 5.12
C ILE A 71 4.45 2.33 5.30
N SER A 72 3.83 1.35 4.63
CA SER A 72 2.38 1.13 4.77
C SER A 72 1.96 0.80 6.20
N ASP A 73 0.78 1.28 6.59
CA ASP A 73 0.16 0.95 7.88
C ASP A 73 0.06 -0.56 8.10
N ARG A 74 -0.18 -1.34 7.05
CA ARG A 74 -0.18 -2.81 7.10
C ARG A 74 1.16 -3.39 7.54
N SER A 75 2.26 -2.81 7.07
CA SER A 75 3.62 -3.25 7.40
C SER A 75 3.98 -2.87 8.84
N VAL A 76 3.59 -1.67 9.28
CA VAL A 76 3.74 -1.24 10.69
C VAL A 76 2.90 -2.13 11.61
N ALA A 77 1.66 -2.40 11.24
CA ALA A 77 0.74 -3.26 11.97
C ALA A 77 1.29 -4.67 12.21
N ALA A 78 1.90 -5.27 11.17
CA ALA A 78 2.54 -6.58 11.28
C ALA A 78 3.71 -6.57 12.28
N ARG A 79 4.51 -5.49 12.31
CA ARG A 79 5.62 -5.33 13.26
C ARG A 79 5.13 -5.11 14.70
N CYS A 80 4.06 -4.33 14.87
CA CYS A 80 3.50 -4.03 16.19
C CYS A 80 2.59 -5.13 16.75
N GLY A 81 2.15 -6.10 15.94
CA GLY A 81 1.14 -7.10 16.33
C GLY A 81 -0.26 -6.49 16.57
N VAL A 82 -0.60 -5.46 15.80
CA VAL A 82 -1.87 -4.70 15.91
C VAL A 82 -2.60 -4.71 14.58
N SER A 83 -3.92 -4.50 14.58
CA SER A 83 -4.69 -4.30 13.35
C SER A 83 -4.24 -3.04 12.59
N PRO A 84 -4.14 -3.08 11.24
CA PRO A 84 -3.86 -1.92 10.39
C PRO A 84 -4.79 -0.73 10.63
N HIS A 85 -6.06 -0.99 10.96
CA HIS A 85 -7.03 0.05 11.26
C HIS A 85 -6.62 0.89 12.47
N MET A 86 -6.08 0.27 13.52
CA MET A 86 -5.67 1.00 14.72
C MET A 86 -4.39 1.80 14.50
N VAL A 87 -3.49 1.29 13.64
CA VAL A 87 -2.30 2.04 13.20
C VAL A 87 -2.71 3.28 12.42
N LYS A 88 -3.70 3.15 11.52
CA LYS A 88 -4.27 4.30 10.78
C LYS A 88 -4.83 5.34 11.74
N ALA A 89 -5.68 4.94 12.70
CA ALA A 89 -6.25 5.85 13.70
C ALA A 89 -5.17 6.54 14.55
N TYR A 90 -4.14 5.80 14.97
CA TYR A 90 -3.01 6.37 15.70
C TYR A 90 -2.24 7.38 14.84
N ARG A 91 -1.92 7.05 13.59
CA ARG A 91 -1.25 7.95 12.65
C ARG A 91 -2.03 9.25 12.45
N GLU A 92 -3.35 9.14 12.26
CA GLU A 92 -4.25 10.30 12.10
C GLU A 92 -4.28 11.16 13.37
N SER A 93 -4.28 10.55 14.56
CA SER A 93 -4.19 11.28 15.84
C SER A 93 -2.88 12.08 15.97
N GLN A 94 -1.80 11.59 15.37
CA GLN A 94 -0.50 12.24 15.33
C GLN A 94 -0.36 13.22 14.13
N LYS A 95 -1.43 13.42 13.35
CA LYS A 95 -1.46 14.27 12.15
C LYS A 95 -0.40 13.91 11.10
N ILE A 96 0.00 12.63 11.05
CA ILE A 96 0.96 12.13 10.07
C ILE A 96 0.19 11.71 8.81
N LEU A 97 0.66 12.17 7.64
CA LEU A 97 0.06 11.82 6.37
C LEU A 97 0.34 10.36 5.99
N PRO A 98 -0.58 9.71 5.24
CA PRO A 98 -0.31 8.40 4.67
C PRO A 98 0.85 8.45 3.67
N VAL A 99 1.53 7.31 3.50
CA VAL A 99 2.47 7.13 2.39
C VAL A 99 1.74 7.39 1.08
N PHE A 100 2.24 8.35 0.29
CA PHE A 100 1.71 8.60 -1.05
C PHE A 100 1.91 7.36 -1.91
N ARG A 101 0.81 6.79 -2.40
CA ARG A 101 0.84 5.73 -3.41
C ARG A 101 0.02 6.21 -4.58
N PRO A 102 0.65 6.47 -5.75
CA PRO A 102 -0.12 6.74 -6.94
C PRO A 102 -1.01 5.52 -7.19
N LYS A 103 -2.27 5.76 -7.55
CA LYS A 103 -3.16 4.67 -7.95
C LYS A 103 -2.46 3.88 -9.07
N PRO A 104 -2.47 2.54 -9.04
CA PRO A 104 -1.91 1.77 -10.14
C PRO A 104 -2.60 2.21 -11.44
N ARG A 105 -1.82 2.42 -12.51
CA ARG A 105 -2.35 2.84 -13.81
C ARG A 105 -3.33 1.76 -14.29
N GLN A 106 -4.62 2.10 -14.34
CA GLN A 106 -5.67 1.20 -14.86
C GLN A 106 -5.70 1.14 -16.40
N GLN A 107 -4.87 1.94 -17.08
CA GLN A 107 -4.83 2.09 -18.52
C GLN A 107 -4.00 0.99 -19.19
N SER A 108 -4.50 -0.25 -19.21
CA SER A 108 -3.87 -1.31 -20.00
C SER A 108 -4.91 -2.16 -20.71
N LEU A 109 -4.79 -2.24 -22.04
CA LEU A 109 -5.52 -3.20 -22.86
C LEU A 109 -5.27 -4.63 -22.34
N PRO A 110 -6.27 -5.51 -22.28
CA PRO A 110 -6.13 -6.86 -21.74
C PRO A 110 -5.07 -7.69 -22.50
N LEU A 111 -4.53 -8.72 -21.86
CA LEU A 111 -3.53 -9.60 -22.45
C LEU A 111 -4.21 -10.40 -23.59
N GLY A 112 -3.89 -10.07 -24.84
CA GLY A 112 -4.54 -10.64 -26.04
C GLY A 112 -5.37 -9.64 -26.86
N HIS A 113 -5.53 -8.39 -26.40
CA HIS A 113 -6.19 -7.37 -27.21
C HIS A 113 -5.36 -7.06 -28.47
N PRO A 114 -5.96 -6.99 -29.68
CA PRO A 114 -5.21 -6.78 -30.93
C PRO A 114 -4.42 -5.46 -30.92
N LEU A 115 -4.99 -4.40 -30.34
CA LEU A 115 -4.34 -3.09 -30.20
C LEU A 115 -3.25 -3.01 -29.13
N ARG A 116 -2.96 -4.09 -28.40
CA ARG A 116 -1.95 -4.06 -27.31
C ARG A 116 -0.53 -3.85 -27.83
N ALA A 117 -0.20 -4.42 -28.99
CA ALA A 117 1.09 -4.20 -29.66
C ALA A 117 1.25 -2.74 -30.13
N TYR A 118 0.15 -2.14 -30.56
CA TYR A 118 0.08 -0.77 -31.09
C TYR A 118 -0.15 0.30 -30.01
N LYS A 119 -0.21 -0.09 -28.73
CA LYS A 119 -0.41 0.83 -27.61
C LYS A 119 0.54 2.05 -27.60
N PRO A 120 1.85 1.91 -27.92
CA PRO A 120 2.77 3.05 -27.94
C PRO A 120 2.48 4.07 -29.04
N LEU A 121 1.69 3.71 -30.06
CA LEU A 121 1.38 4.58 -31.19
C LEU A 121 0.27 5.60 -30.88
N PHE A 122 -0.58 5.32 -29.89
CA PHE A 122 -1.63 6.25 -29.47
C PHE A 122 -1.03 7.57 -28.97
N GLY A 123 -1.45 8.68 -29.58
CA GLY A 123 -0.95 10.03 -29.30
C GLY A 123 0.15 10.52 -30.26
N PHE A 124 0.72 9.63 -31.09
CA PHE A 124 1.70 10.00 -32.13
C PHE A 124 1.16 9.77 -33.54
N VAL A 125 0.41 8.68 -33.71
CA VAL A 125 -0.12 8.20 -35.00
C VAL A 125 -1.63 8.39 -35.00
N SER A 126 -2.21 8.69 -36.17
CA SER A 126 -3.66 8.84 -36.31
C SER A 126 -4.39 7.52 -36.12
N ASP A 127 -5.62 7.56 -35.61
CA ASP A 127 -6.45 6.37 -35.39
C ASP A 127 -6.70 5.59 -36.71
N GLN A 128 -6.70 6.29 -37.84
CA GLN A 128 -6.85 5.70 -39.18
C GLN A 128 -5.66 4.82 -39.58
N GLU A 129 -4.44 5.28 -39.31
CA GLU A 129 -3.23 4.53 -39.61
C GLU A 129 -3.07 3.33 -38.68
N ILE A 130 -3.38 3.51 -37.39
CA ILE A 130 -3.40 2.41 -36.42
C ILE A 130 -4.42 1.35 -36.85
N ALA A 131 -5.63 1.75 -37.27
CA ALA A 131 -6.64 0.82 -37.78
C ALA A 131 -6.16 0.02 -39.00
N ARG A 132 -5.50 0.69 -39.97
CA ARG A 132 -4.94 0.04 -41.17
C ARG A 132 -3.83 -0.96 -40.85
N VAL A 133 -2.91 -0.64 -39.95
CA VAL A 133 -1.77 -1.53 -39.63
C VAL A 133 -2.20 -2.68 -38.71
N SER A 134 -3.19 -2.44 -37.85
CA SER A 134 -3.64 -3.44 -36.87
C SER A 134 -4.75 -4.37 -37.36
N ASP A 135 -5.33 -4.12 -38.54
CA ASP A 135 -6.53 -4.78 -39.06
C ASP A 135 -7.73 -4.74 -38.10
N VAL A 136 -7.82 -3.68 -37.28
CA VAL A 136 -8.90 -3.46 -36.31
C VAL A 136 -9.80 -2.32 -36.81
N PRO A 137 -11.14 -2.42 -36.64
CA PRO A 137 -12.04 -1.33 -37.02
C PRO A 137 -11.71 -0.02 -36.28
N LEU A 138 -11.83 1.10 -37.00
CA LEU A 138 -11.50 2.44 -36.52
C LEU A 138 -12.23 2.81 -35.22
N ASP A 139 -13.50 2.44 -35.09
CA ASP A 139 -14.31 2.71 -33.89
C ASP A 139 -13.70 2.05 -32.64
N ALA A 140 -13.17 0.83 -32.77
CA ALA A 140 -12.52 0.14 -31.65
C ALA A 140 -11.16 0.78 -31.30
N VAL A 141 -10.46 1.34 -32.29
CA VAL A 141 -9.22 2.11 -32.07
C VAL A 141 -9.51 3.42 -31.33
N GLN A 142 -10.56 4.14 -31.73
CA GLN A 142 -11.01 5.36 -31.05
C GLN A 142 -11.43 5.09 -29.61
N GLN A 143 -12.23 4.04 -29.38
CA GLN A 143 -12.64 3.65 -28.03
C GLN A 143 -11.42 3.26 -27.17
N ALA A 144 -10.46 2.54 -27.75
CA ALA A 144 -9.21 2.22 -27.06
C ALA A 144 -8.40 3.48 -26.71
N ARG A 145 -8.25 4.42 -27.65
CA ARG A 145 -7.58 5.72 -27.42
C ARG A 145 -8.21 6.48 -26.27
N GLU A 146 -9.53 6.61 -26.26
CA GLU A 146 -10.29 7.33 -25.24
C GLU A 146 -10.18 6.64 -23.87
N SER A 147 -10.28 5.31 -23.83
CA SER A 147 -10.10 4.54 -22.59
C SER A 147 -8.69 4.68 -22.00
N LEU A 148 -7.69 4.91 -22.85
CA LEU A 148 -6.31 5.16 -22.47
C LEU A 148 -6.05 6.65 -22.17
N GLY A 149 -7.00 7.55 -22.48
CA GLY A 149 -6.94 8.97 -22.19
C GLY A 149 -6.02 9.77 -23.12
N PHE A 150 -5.81 9.32 -24.36
CA PHE A 150 -5.02 10.05 -25.36
C PHE A 150 -5.90 10.97 -26.22
N GLU A 151 -5.39 12.12 -26.62
CA GLU A 151 -6.06 13.04 -27.55
C GLU A 151 -5.96 12.55 -29.00
N PRO A 152 -6.95 12.87 -29.86
CA PRO A 152 -6.93 12.46 -31.27
C PRO A 152 -5.86 13.22 -32.06
N VAL A 153 -5.06 12.48 -32.84
CA VAL A 153 -4.08 13.05 -33.76
C VAL A 153 -4.71 13.17 -35.15
N ALA A 154 -4.56 14.34 -35.79
CA ALA A 154 -5.08 14.57 -37.12
C ALA A 154 -4.43 13.60 -38.14
N PRO A 155 -5.21 13.01 -39.07
CA PRO A 155 -4.66 12.14 -40.09
C PRO A 155 -3.78 12.93 -41.06
N LEU A 156 -2.72 12.29 -41.56
CA LEU A 156 -1.93 12.85 -42.63
C LEU A 156 -2.81 13.00 -43.88
N LEU A 157 -2.87 14.21 -44.43
CA LEU A 157 -3.70 14.51 -45.62
C LEU A 157 -3.20 13.79 -46.88
N GLN A 158 -1.94 13.34 -46.89
CA GLN A 158 -1.32 12.65 -48.01
C GLN A 158 -0.57 11.41 -47.50
N PRO A 159 -0.68 10.26 -48.18
CA PRO A 159 0.21 9.13 -47.94
C PRO A 159 1.65 9.59 -48.15
N ILE A 160 2.56 9.19 -47.27
CA ILE A 160 3.99 9.35 -47.53
C ILE A 160 4.29 8.48 -48.76
N GLU A 161 4.49 9.10 -49.92
CA GLU A 161 5.05 8.42 -51.08
C GLU A 161 6.49 8.06 -50.74
N ILE A 162 6.71 6.83 -50.26
CA ILE A 162 8.04 6.27 -50.13
C ILE A 162 8.52 6.05 -51.56
N ALA A 163 9.24 7.02 -52.11
CA ALA A 163 9.93 6.83 -53.38
C ALA A 163 10.83 5.59 -53.22
N PRO A 164 10.69 4.58 -54.10
CA PRO A 164 11.56 3.41 -54.02
C PRO A 164 13.01 3.89 -54.10
N LEU A 165 13.82 3.51 -53.12
CA LEU A 165 15.26 3.73 -53.15
C LEU A 165 15.76 3.06 -54.42
N GLN A 166 16.34 3.86 -55.33
CA GLN A 166 16.92 3.33 -56.55
C GLN A 166 18.08 2.40 -56.14
N ASP A 167 18.03 1.15 -56.61
CA ASP A 167 19.12 0.20 -56.44
C ASP A 167 20.32 0.67 -57.26
N PHE A 168 21.21 1.45 -56.63
CA PHE A 168 22.46 1.85 -57.24
C PHE A 168 23.44 0.68 -57.18
N HIS A 169 23.54 -0.07 -58.26
CA HIS A 169 24.62 -1.03 -58.46
C HIS A 169 25.93 -0.26 -58.70
N GLY A 170 26.77 -0.17 -57.68
CA GLY A 170 28.13 0.37 -57.82
C GLY A 170 29.00 -0.56 -58.67
N PRO A 171 30.08 -0.06 -59.32
CA PRO A 171 30.93 -0.84 -60.22
C PRO A 171 31.68 -2.02 -59.57
N LEU A 172 31.54 -2.20 -58.25
CA LEU A 172 32.19 -3.25 -57.44
C LEU A 172 31.19 -4.18 -56.73
N LEU A 173 29.89 -4.05 -57.00
CA LEU A 173 28.85 -4.99 -56.54
C LEU A 173 28.41 -5.84 -57.73
N GLY A 174 29.19 -6.88 -58.01
CA GLY A 174 28.90 -7.97 -58.94
C GLY A 174 29.39 -9.28 -58.34
#